data_AF-A0A6I3D8Z1-F1
#
_entry.id   AF-A0A6I3D8Z1-F1
#
_cell.length_a   1.000
_cell.length_b   1.000
_cell.length_c   1.000
_cell.angle_alpha   90.00
_cell.angle_beta   90.00
_cell.angle_gamma   90.00
#
_symmetry.space_group_name_H-M   'P 1'
#
loop_
_entity.id
_entity.type
_entity.pdbx_description
1 polymer ?
#
loop_
_entity_poly.entity_id
_entity_poly.type
_entity_poly.pdbx_seq_one_letter_code
_entity_poly.pdbx_strand_id
1 'polypeptide(L)' 'MPEAADESDPKAIETARRVLRSASSVAVLTGAGISTDSGIPDFRGPNGVWTRNPEAEKRSTIQHYLADP' A
#
# COMPACT_ATOMS: atom_id res chain seq x y z
N MET A 1 -23.72 -5.94 -3.53
CA MET A 1 -22.25 -6.10 -3.52
C MET A 1 -21.74 -5.53 -4.83
N PRO A 2 -21.04 -4.38 -4.87
CA PRO A 2 -20.46 -3.94 -6.12
C PRO A 2 -19.36 -4.93 -6.51
N GLU A 3 -19.45 -5.37 -7.76
CA GLU A 3 -18.55 -6.24 -8.49
C GLU A 3 -17.13 -5.65 -8.43
N ALA A 4 -16.14 -6.45 -8.04
CA ALA A 4 -14.74 -6.04 -8.07
C ALA A 4 -14.40 -5.61 -9.50
N ALA A 5 -13.93 -4.37 -9.66
CA ALA A 5 -13.58 -3.83 -10.96
C ALA A 5 -12.58 -4.76 -11.68
N ASP A 6 -12.90 -5.09 -12.92
CA ASP A 6 -12.06 -5.78 -13.90
C ASP A 6 -10.59 -5.31 -13.81
N GLU A 7 -9.72 -6.19 -13.30
CA GLU A 7 -8.55 -5.79 -12.50
C GLU A 7 -7.30 -5.40 -13.30
N SER A 8 -7.39 -5.26 -14.63
CA SER A 8 -6.37 -4.50 -15.39
C SER A 8 -6.80 -4.22 -16.83
N ASP A 9 -6.89 -2.95 -17.21
CA ASP A 9 -7.06 -2.53 -18.61
C ASP A 9 -5.84 -2.99 -19.44
N PRO A 10 -6.02 -3.88 -20.44
CA PRO A 10 -4.93 -4.37 -21.28
C PRO A 10 -4.12 -3.24 -21.95
N LYS A 11 -4.75 -2.10 -22.24
CA LYS A 11 -4.06 -0.93 -22.81
C LYS A 11 -3.14 -0.25 -21.79
N ALA A 12 -3.52 -0.23 -20.52
CA ALA A 12 -2.70 0.31 -19.44
C ALA A 12 -1.44 -0.54 -19.24
N ILE A 13 -1.58 -1.88 -19.26
CA ILE A 13 -0.44 -2.80 -19.18
C ILE A 13 0.53 -2.60 -20.35
N GLU A 14 0.01 -2.52 -21.59
CA GLU A 14 0.86 -2.33 -22.76
C GLU A 14 1.59 -0.96 -22.72
N THR A 15 0.92 0.07 -22.23
CA THR A 15 1.53 1.38 -22.01
C THR A 15 2.66 1.31 -20.99
N ALA A 16 2.45 0.65 -19.86
CA ALA A 16 3.47 0.47 -18.83
C ALA A 16 4.69 -0.31 -19.37
N ARG A 17 4.46 -1.39 -20.13
CA ARG A 17 5.53 -2.17 -20.80
C ARG A 17 6.39 -1.31 -21.70
N ARG A 18 5.77 -0.47 -22.52
CA ARG A 18 6.49 0.44 -23.44
C ARG A 18 7.37 1.41 -22.66
N VAL A 19 6.83 2.05 -21.62
CA VAL A 19 7.57 3.01 -20.79
C VAL A 19 8.76 2.34 -20.10
N LEU A 20 8.55 1.14 -19.51
CA LEU A 20 9.60 0.39 -18.83
C LEU A 20 10.73 -0.02 -19.79
N ARG A 21 10.40 -0.43 -21.03
CA ARG A 21 11.40 -0.84 -22.02
C ARG A 21 12.29 0.30 -22.51
N SER A 22 11.78 1.53 -22.55
CA SER A 22 12.54 2.68 -23.03
C SER A 22 13.30 3.42 -21.91
N ALA A 23 13.06 3.08 -20.64
CA ALA A 23 13.66 3.78 -19.51
C ALA A 23 15.13 3.35 -19.32
N SER A 24 16.04 4.32 -19.20
CA SER A 24 17.44 4.06 -18.84
C SER A 24 17.64 3.79 -17.34
N SER A 25 16.67 4.18 -16.51
CA SER A 25 16.64 3.93 -15.08
C SER A 25 15.19 3.88 -14.60
N VAL A 26 14.89 2.99 -13.65
CA VAL A 26 13.56 2.82 -13.06
C VAL A 26 13.69 2.88 -11.55
N ALA A 27 12.89 3.73 -10.92
CA ALA A 27 12.69 3.75 -9.47
C ALA A 27 11.22 3.40 -9.17
N VAL A 28 11.00 2.61 -8.13
CA VAL A 28 9.66 2.21 -7.70
C VAL A 28 9.46 2.69 -6.27
N LEU A 29 8.44 3.51 -6.07
CA LEU A 29 7.98 3.91 -4.74
C LEU A 29 6.85 2.96 -4.33
N THR A 30 7.04 2.23 -3.25
CA THR A 30 6.06 1.29 -2.72
C THR A 30 5.54 1.76 -1.36
N GLY A 31 4.35 1.28 -1.00
CA GLY A 31 3.77 1.42 0.34
C GLY A 31 3.40 0.06 0.91
N ALA A 32 2.85 0.03 2.13
CA ALA A 32 2.48 -1.21 2.83
C ALA A 32 1.50 -2.11 2.03
N GLY A 33 0.70 -1.51 1.13
CA GLY A 33 -0.22 -2.24 0.26
C GLY A 33 0.44 -3.33 -0.61
N ILE A 34 1.73 -3.20 -0.96
CA ILE A 34 2.42 -4.26 -1.73
C ILE A 34 2.58 -5.58 -0.96
N SER A 35 2.42 -5.54 0.37
CA SER A 35 2.63 -6.69 1.25
C SER A 35 1.32 -7.32 1.76
N THR A 36 0.15 -6.75 1.44
CA THR A 36 -1.14 -7.25 1.94
C THR A 36 -1.44 -8.66 1.46
N ASP A 37 -1.09 -8.98 0.21
CA ASP A 37 -1.29 -10.31 -0.37
C ASP A 37 -0.35 -11.36 0.23
N SER A 38 0.71 -10.93 0.91
CA SER A 38 1.60 -11.79 1.70
C SER A 38 1.13 -12.00 3.14
N GLY A 39 -0.06 -11.49 3.49
CA GLY A 39 -0.65 -11.60 4.82
C GLY A 39 -0.18 -10.57 5.84
N ILE A 40 0.62 -9.57 5.42
CA ILE A 40 1.02 -8.45 6.29
C ILE A 40 -0.05 -7.35 6.15
N PRO A 41 -0.83 -7.04 7.19
CA PRO A 41 -1.82 -5.99 7.11
C PRO A 41 -1.15 -4.64 6.85
N ASP A 42 -1.75 -3.83 5.99
CA ASP A 42 -1.37 -2.43 5.88
C ASP A 42 -1.83 -1.63 7.12
N PHE A 43 -1.57 -0.33 7.13
CA PHE A 43 -1.98 0.51 8.24
C PHE A 43 -3.42 1.02 8.10
N ARG A 44 -3.80 1.47 6.89
CA ARG A 44 -5.00 2.29 6.64
C ARG A 44 -6.02 1.65 5.69
N GLY A 45 -5.76 0.47 5.13
CA GLY A 45 -6.69 -0.21 4.24
C GLY A 45 -7.92 -0.74 4.97
N PRO A 46 -8.86 -1.40 4.26
CA PRO A 46 -10.08 -1.94 4.85
C PRO A 46 -9.82 -2.93 6.00
N ASN A 47 -8.70 -3.65 5.93
CA ASN A 47 -8.23 -4.58 6.95
C ASN A 47 -7.01 -4.06 7.73
N GLY A 48 -6.69 -2.77 7.58
CA GLY A 48 -5.49 -2.17 8.12
C GLY A 48 -5.49 -2.08 9.64
N VAL A 49 -4.30 -2.05 10.23
CA VAL A 49 -4.10 -2.07 11.69
C VAL A 49 -4.78 -0.89 12.37
N TRP A 50 -4.67 0.33 11.81
CA TRP A 50 -5.29 1.54 12.38
C TRP A 50 -6.78 1.62 12.08
N THR A 51 -7.23 1.04 10.97
CA THR A 51 -8.67 0.91 10.68
C THR A 51 -9.36 0.00 11.69
N ARG A 52 -8.71 -1.11 12.07
CA ARG A 52 -9.24 -2.06 13.07
C ARG A 52 -9.03 -1.59 14.51
N ASN A 53 -7.93 -0.89 14.78
CA ASN A 53 -7.61 -0.35 16.10
C ASN A 53 -6.98 1.05 15.96
N PRO A 54 -7.80 2.12 15.99
CA PRO A 54 -7.31 3.50 15.85
C PRO A 54 -6.28 3.89 16.91
N GLU A 55 -6.37 3.32 18.12
CA GLU A 55 -5.41 3.56 19.20
C GLU A 55 -3.99 3.03 18.88
N ALA A 56 -3.89 2.06 17.96
CA ALA A 56 -2.59 1.56 17.50
C ALA A 56 -1.77 2.61 16.72
N GLU A 57 -2.39 3.67 16.19
CA GLU A 57 -1.68 4.78 15.53
C GLU A 57 -0.80 5.56 16.53
N LYS A 58 -1.22 5.63 17.80
CA LYS A 58 -0.47 6.34 18.86
C LYS A 58 0.93 5.77 19.04
N ARG A 59 1.11 4.45 18.90
CA ARG A 59 2.43 3.79 18.97
C ARG A 59 3.37 4.18 17.83
N SER A 60 2.85 4.73 16.74
CA SER A 60 3.64 5.24 15.61
C SER A 60 3.95 6.73 15.73
N THR A 61 3.57 7.37 16.84
CA THR A 61 3.85 8.77 17.13
C THR A 61 5.02 8.88 18.10
N ILE A 62 6.12 9.52 17.69
CA ILE A 62 7.34 9.64 18.51
C ILE A 62 7.08 10.23 19.90
N GLN A 63 6.20 11.23 20.00
CA GLN A 63 5.86 11.87 21.28
C GLN A 63 5.17 10.92 22.25
N HIS A 64 4.28 10.05 21.75
CA HIS A 64 3.59 9.07 22.59
C HIS A 64 4.54 7.97 23.05
N TYR A 65 5.45 7.52 22.18
CA TYR A 65 6.47 6.53 22.55
C TYR A 65 7.40 7.05 23.67
N LEU A 66 7.80 8.33 23.61
CA LEU A 66 8.68 8.93 24.64
C LEU A 66 7.97 9.20 25.97
N ALA A 67 6.64 9.32 25.97
CA ALA A 67 5.86 9.62 27.17
C ALA A 67 5.56 8.38 28.04
N ASP A 68 5.66 7.17 27.48
CA ASP A 68 5.42 5.89 28.16
C ASP A 68 6.18 4.75 27.43
N PRO A 69 7.46 4.48 27.79
CA PRO A 69 8.35 3.58 27.05
C PRO A 69 8.07 2.09 27.18
#